data_AF-A0A813F6G8-F1
#
_entry.id   AF-A0A813F6G8-F1
#
_cell.length_a   1.000
_cell.length_b   1.000
_cell.length_c   1.000
_cell.angle_alpha   90.00
_cell.angle_beta   90.00
_cell.angle_gamma   90.00
#
_symmetry.space_group_name_H-M   'P 1'
#
loop_
_entity.id
_entity.type
_entity.pdbx_description
1 polymer ?
#
loop_
_entity_poly.entity_id
_entity_poly.type
_entity_poly.pdbx_seq_one_letter_code
_entity_poly.pdbx_strand_id
1 'polypeptide(L)'
;PWYATPADASESMWHKVDLTVRDWLDEDTGLFRYVNEMPLGALQKFEVQTTLATNVIREDAKGSRKLQAFGKPVPFNYGCFPQTYRDPQERDDIYDAPGDDDPLDVIDLSPQVVGVGKIACCRPLGAVCLIDEGQADWKIIVVNTELEGPLASARSIEEAERIAPGRIEKAL
;
A
#
# COMPACT_ATOMS: atom_id res chain seq x y z
N PRO A 1 -4.01 -8.52 -16.49
CA PRO A 1 -4.23 -7.25 -17.23
C PRO A 1 -2.89 -6.51 -17.35
N TRP A 2 -2.69 -5.75 -18.44
CA TRP A 2 -1.51 -4.88 -18.56
C TRP A 2 -1.90 -3.47 -18.11
N TYR A 3 -1.14 -2.92 -17.17
CA TYR A 3 -1.35 -1.59 -16.61
C TYR A 3 -0.29 -0.63 -17.13
N ALA A 4 -0.64 0.66 -17.21
CA ALA A 4 0.28 1.72 -17.56
C ALA A 4 0.57 2.58 -16.33
N THR A 5 1.79 3.13 -16.27
CA THR A 5 2.10 4.18 -15.29
C THR A 5 1.21 5.39 -15.54
N PRO A 6 0.86 6.16 -14.49
CA PRO A 6 0.26 7.48 -14.66
C PRO A 6 1.14 8.34 -15.58
N ALA A 7 0.51 9.34 -16.23
CA ALA A 7 1.29 10.42 -16.83
C ALA A 7 2.15 11.09 -15.75
N ASP A 8 3.28 11.65 -16.15
CA ASP A 8 4.19 12.32 -15.21
C ASP A 8 3.42 13.37 -14.41
N ALA A 9 3.31 13.13 -13.11
CA ALA A 9 2.63 14.04 -12.21
C ALA A 9 3.47 15.31 -12.06
N SER A 10 2.80 16.47 -12.04
CA SER A 10 3.47 17.75 -11.77
C SER A 10 3.94 17.88 -10.32
N GLU A 11 3.42 17.04 -9.42
CA GLU A 11 3.68 17.06 -7.98
C GLU A 11 3.92 15.66 -7.42
N SER A 12 4.74 15.58 -6.37
CA SER A 12 5.11 14.32 -5.72
C SER A 12 3.96 13.71 -4.94
N MET A 13 3.57 12.48 -5.30
CA MET A 13 2.54 11.73 -4.58
C MET A 13 3.00 11.34 -3.17
N TRP A 14 4.31 11.20 -2.94
CA TRP A 14 4.85 10.88 -1.62
C TRP A 14 4.86 12.10 -0.70
N HIS A 15 5.27 13.27 -1.19
CA HIS A 15 5.46 14.45 -0.33
C HIS A 15 4.24 15.37 -0.26
N LYS A 16 3.41 15.42 -1.31
CA LYS A 16 2.33 16.43 -1.43
C LYS A 16 0.93 15.91 -1.12
N VAL A 17 0.74 14.59 -1.06
CA VAL A 17 -0.54 14.01 -0.67
C VAL A 17 -0.59 13.96 0.86
N ASP A 18 -1.64 14.53 1.44
CA ASP A 18 -1.85 14.47 2.89
C ASP A 18 -2.15 13.05 3.34
N LEU A 19 -1.37 12.56 4.32
CA LEU A 19 -1.54 11.24 4.91
C LEU A 19 -2.92 11.07 5.56
N THR A 20 -3.35 12.04 6.37
CA THR A 20 -4.60 11.95 7.14
C THR A 20 -5.77 12.61 6.39
N VAL A 21 -6.94 11.98 6.45
CA VAL A 21 -8.17 12.56 5.93
C VAL A 21 -8.82 13.44 6.99
N ARG A 22 -9.04 14.71 6.63
CA ARG A 22 -9.77 15.68 7.44
C ARG A 22 -11.13 15.95 6.81
N ASP A 23 -12.13 16.22 7.64
CA ASP A 23 -13.48 16.56 7.16
C ASP A 23 -13.58 18.03 6.76
N TRP A 24 -14.80 18.49 6.44
CA TRP A 24 -15.06 19.87 6.00
C TRP A 24 -14.93 20.91 7.13
N LEU A 25 -14.87 20.47 8.39
CA LEU A 25 -14.60 21.30 9.58
C LEU A 25 -13.12 21.28 9.98
N ASP A 26 -12.26 20.65 9.17
CA ASP A 26 -10.85 20.42 9.49
C ASP A 26 -10.67 19.50 10.71
N GLU A 27 -11.60 18.57 10.96
CA GLU A 27 -11.51 17.58 12.04
C GLU A 27 -10.91 16.25 11.54
N ASP A 28 -10.21 15.54 12.43
CA ASP A 28 -9.63 14.23 12.14
C ASP A 28 -10.74 13.17 12.00
N THR A 29 -10.72 12.45 10.89
CA THR A 29 -11.69 11.38 10.60
C THR A 29 -11.24 10.00 11.09
N GLY A 30 -9.97 9.86 11.49
CA GLY A 30 -9.32 8.58 11.75
C GLY A 30 -9.07 7.74 10.49
N LEU A 31 -9.24 8.32 9.31
CA LEU A 31 -8.96 7.69 8.02
C LEU A 31 -7.66 8.22 7.41
N PHE A 32 -7.06 7.41 6.56
CA PHE A 32 -5.78 7.68 5.93
C PHE A 32 -5.91 7.64 4.41
N ARG A 33 -4.99 8.29 3.70
CA ARG A 33 -4.82 8.13 2.26
C ARG A 33 -3.63 7.24 1.99
N TYR A 34 -3.75 6.32 1.04
CA TYR A 34 -2.59 5.63 0.47
C TYR A 34 -2.54 5.86 -1.04
N VAL A 35 -1.35 5.76 -1.60
CA VAL A 35 -1.11 5.83 -3.05
C VAL A 35 -0.99 4.40 -3.55
N ASN A 36 -1.91 3.98 -4.40
CA ASN A 36 -1.88 2.63 -4.94
C ASN A 36 -0.83 2.50 -6.04
N GLU A 37 0.03 1.49 -5.95
CA GLU A 37 1.11 1.24 -6.90
C GLU A 37 0.82 -0.01 -7.73
N MET A 38 0.44 -1.12 -7.10
CA MET A 38 0.12 -2.37 -7.80
C MET A 38 -1.36 -2.72 -7.66
N PRO A 39 -2.11 -2.72 -8.76
CA PRO A 39 -3.50 -3.16 -8.77
C PRO A 39 -3.66 -4.65 -8.40
N LEU A 40 -4.77 -4.99 -7.74
CA LEU A 40 -5.18 -6.38 -7.52
C LEU A 40 -5.17 -7.17 -8.83
N GLY A 41 -4.50 -8.33 -8.82
CA GLY A 41 -4.35 -9.18 -9.99
C GLY A 41 -3.28 -8.73 -10.99
N ALA A 42 -2.42 -7.76 -10.63
CA ALA A 42 -1.30 -7.36 -11.46
C ALA A 42 -0.16 -8.40 -11.45
N LEU A 43 0.59 -8.42 -12.56
CA LEU A 43 1.88 -9.10 -12.72
C LEU A 43 3.00 -8.09 -13.03
N GLN A 44 2.73 -6.80 -12.82
CA GLN A 44 3.67 -5.70 -12.98
C GLN A 44 3.89 -5.09 -11.59
N LYS A 45 5.15 -4.89 -11.25
CA LYS A 45 5.58 -4.19 -10.05
C LYS A 45 5.77 -2.73 -10.41
N PHE A 46 5.03 -1.86 -9.75
CA PHE A 46 5.19 -0.42 -9.86
C PHE A 46 5.58 0.11 -8.49
N GLU A 47 6.42 1.14 -8.48
CA GLU A 47 6.93 1.74 -7.25
C GLU A 47 7.13 3.24 -7.45
N VAL A 48 6.85 4.00 -6.40
CA VAL A 48 7.29 5.36 -6.23
C VAL A 48 8.82 5.43 -6.32
N GLN A 49 9.34 6.34 -7.15
CA GLN A 49 10.79 6.49 -7.29
C GLN A 49 11.31 7.53 -6.29
N THR A 50 11.69 7.08 -5.09
CA THR A 50 12.13 7.92 -3.96
C THR A 50 13.29 8.87 -4.29
N THR A 51 14.14 8.50 -5.24
CA THR A 51 15.33 9.26 -5.67
C THR A 51 15.09 10.27 -6.80
N LEU A 52 13.91 10.26 -7.45
CA LEU A 52 13.58 11.19 -8.52
C LEU A 52 12.88 12.44 -7.98
N ALA A 53 13.13 13.59 -8.61
CA ALA A 53 12.68 14.90 -8.12
C ALA A 53 11.15 15.04 -7.90
N THR A 54 10.34 14.26 -8.61
CA THR A 54 8.87 14.28 -8.53
C THR A 54 8.29 13.01 -7.92
N ASN A 55 9.12 12.06 -7.48
CA ASN A 55 8.70 10.75 -6.97
C ASN A 55 7.63 10.09 -7.84
N VAL A 56 7.84 10.11 -9.16
CA VAL A 56 6.93 9.48 -10.11
C VAL A 56 6.87 7.98 -9.87
N ILE A 57 5.71 7.37 -10.09
CA ILE A 57 5.56 5.92 -10.09
C ILE A 57 6.06 5.37 -11.42
N ARG A 58 6.95 4.38 -11.36
CA ARG A 58 7.51 3.68 -12.53
C ARG A 58 7.40 2.18 -12.35
N GLU A 59 7.36 1.45 -13.47
CA GLU A 59 7.44 -0.01 -13.45
C GLU A 59 8.87 -0.42 -13.09
N ASP A 60 9.03 -1.23 -12.03
CA ASP A 60 10.26 -1.98 -11.80
C ASP A 60 10.28 -3.16 -12.78
N ALA A 61 11.03 -3.02 -13.87
CA ALA A 61 11.15 -4.05 -14.89
C ALA A 61 11.73 -5.38 -14.36
N LYS A 62 12.59 -5.33 -13.32
CA LYS A 62 13.18 -6.54 -12.73
C LYS A 62 12.15 -7.25 -11.86
N GLY A 63 11.46 -6.51 -11.00
CA GLY A 63 10.35 -7.01 -10.17
C GLY A 63 9.21 -7.56 -11.02
N SER A 64 8.81 -6.85 -12.07
CA SER A 64 7.76 -7.29 -13.01
C SER A 64 8.12 -8.61 -13.69
N ARG A 65 9.37 -8.78 -14.14
CA ARG A 65 9.83 -10.05 -14.71
C ARG A 65 9.79 -11.19 -13.69
N LYS A 66 10.16 -10.93 -12.42
CA LYS A 66 10.07 -11.93 -11.35
C LYS A 66 8.61 -12.35 -11.10
N LEU A 67 7.68 -11.39 -11.00
CA LEU A 67 6.26 -11.68 -10.81
C LEU A 67 5.68 -12.49 -11.99
N GLN A 68 6.01 -12.09 -13.22
CA GLN A 68 5.60 -12.82 -14.43
C GLN A 68 6.14 -14.24 -14.47
N ALA A 69 7.41 -14.45 -14.08
CA ALA A 69 8.02 -15.78 -14.02
C ALA A 69 7.39 -16.67 -12.95
N PHE A 70 6.99 -16.10 -11.80
CA PHE A 70 6.26 -16.83 -10.76
C PHE A 70 4.83 -17.19 -11.20
N GLY A 71 4.24 -16.39 -12.09
CA GLY A 71 2.96 -16.67 -12.74
C GLY A 71 1.74 -16.57 -11.83
N LYS A 72 1.90 -16.12 -10.59
CA LYS A 72 0.79 -15.85 -9.66
C LYS A 72 0.58 -14.34 -9.52
N PRO A 73 -0.58 -13.81 -9.95
CA PRO A 73 -0.91 -12.41 -9.77
C PRO A 73 -1.00 -12.02 -8.30
N VAL A 74 -0.70 -10.76 -7.97
CA VAL A 74 -0.84 -10.28 -6.59
C VAL A 74 -2.30 -10.33 -6.14
N PRO A 75 -2.61 -10.86 -4.94
CA PRO A 75 -3.98 -11.08 -4.49
C PRO A 75 -4.64 -9.85 -3.85
N PHE A 76 -3.96 -8.72 -3.77
CA PHE A 76 -4.39 -7.48 -3.11
C PHE A 76 -4.00 -6.26 -3.94
N ASN A 77 -4.61 -5.12 -3.63
CA ASN A 77 -4.07 -3.83 -4.04
C ASN A 77 -2.89 -3.50 -3.12
N TYR A 78 -1.82 -2.95 -3.67
CA TYR A 78 -0.60 -2.65 -2.93
C TYR A 78 -0.14 -1.24 -3.24
N GLY A 79 0.45 -0.58 -2.25
CA GLY A 79 1.12 0.70 -2.45
C GLY A 79 1.71 1.19 -1.15
N CYS A 80 1.77 2.51 -0.98
CA CYS A 80 2.41 3.11 0.18
C CYS A 80 1.62 4.27 0.78
N PHE A 81 1.91 4.57 2.04
CA PHE A 81 1.43 5.77 2.71
C PHE A 81 2.27 7.00 2.32
N PRO A 82 1.65 8.10 1.85
CA PRO A 82 2.37 9.32 1.61
C PRO A 82 2.85 9.93 2.93
N GLN A 83 3.88 10.77 2.89
CA GLN A 83 4.45 11.47 4.05
C GLN A 83 4.92 10.53 5.18
N THR A 84 5.23 9.27 4.85
CA THR A 84 5.85 8.30 5.76
C THR A 84 7.22 7.90 5.22
N TYR A 85 8.13 7.50 6.11
CA TYR A 85 9.45 7.01 5.74
C TYR A 85 9.97 6.08 6.82
N ARG A 86 10.55 4.96 6.40
CA ARG A 86 11.16 3.95 7.26
C ARG A 86 12.66 4.17 7.32
N ASP A 87 13.08 5.02 8.25
CA ASP A 87 14.48 5.41 8.40
C ASP A 87 15.37 4.19 8.71
N PRO A 88 16.37 3.86 7.87
CA PRO A 88 17.28 2.75 8.11
C PRO A 88 18.24 2.98 9.30
N GLN A 89 18.30 4.21 9.84
CA GLN A 89 19.06 4.53 11.05
C GLN A 89 18.27 4.25 12.33
N GLU A 90 16.95 4.12 12.23
CA GLU A 90 16.08 3.77 13.34
C GLU A 90 15.81 2.26 13.36
N ARG A 91 15.83 1.66 14.54
CA ARG A 91 15.53 0.23 14.74
C ARG A 91 14.14 0.10 15.32
N ASP A 92 13.35 -0.83 14.81
CA ASP A 92 12.01 -1.09 15.33
C ASP A 92 12.06 -1.81 16.69
N ASP A 93 11.13 -1.47 17.60
CA ASP A 93 11.13 -1.99 18.97
C ASP A 93 10.77 -3.48 19.09
N ILE A 94 10.20 -4.08 18.04
CA ILE A 94 9.65 -5.44 18.09
C ILE A 94 10.69 -6.46 17.62
N TYR A 95 11.32 -6.20 16.48
CA TYR A 95 12.28 -7.11 15.84
C TYR A 95 13.73 -6.64 15.97
N ASP A 96 13.96 -5.45 16.51
CA ASP A 96 15.29 -4.82 16.58
C ASP A 96 15.96 -4.81 15.19
N ALA A 97 15.22 -4.43 14.15
CA ALA A 97 15.71 -4.35 12.78
C ALA A 97 15.60 -2.92 12.22
N PRO A 98 16.56 -2.48 11.40
CA PRO A 98 16.52 -1.15 10.78
C PRO A 98 15.34 -1.02 9.81
N GLY A 99 14.89 0.21 9.54
CA GLY A 99 13.95 0.49 8.44
C GLY A 99 14.48 0.05 7.07
N ASP A 100 13.57 -0.13 6.13
CA ASP A 100 13.81 -0.57 4.75
C ASP A 100 14.16 0.57 3.77
N ASP A 101 14.30 1.82 4.25
CA ASP A 101 14.61 3.01 3.43
C ASP A 101 13.50 3.42 2.45
N ASP A 102 12.27 2.99 2.69
CA ASP A 102 11.12 3.26 1.82
C ASP A 102 9.92 3.90 2.56
N PRO A 103 8.92 4.43 1.83
CA PRO A 103 7.63 4.79 2.40
C PRO A 103 6.93 3.56 3.01
N LEU A 104 6.10 3.76 4.04
CA LEU A 104 5.44 2.65 4.73
C LEU A 104 4.42 1.95 3.82
N ASP A 105 4.57 0.63 3.67
CA ASP A 105 3.78 -0.18 2.75
C ASP A 105 2.34 -0.43 3.21
N VAL A 106 1.47 -0.63 2.23
CA VAL A 106 0.03 -0.86 2.38
C VAL A 106 -0.42 -2.09 1.59
N ILE A 107 -1.14 -2.98 2.27
CA ILE A 107 -1.91 -4.08 1.68
C ILE A 107 -3.40 -3.76 1.84
N ASP A 108 -4.08 -3.41 0.75
CA ASP A 108 -5.52 -3.19 0.75
C ASP A 108 -6.29 -4.49 0.40
N LEU A 109 -7.09 -4.93 1.37
CA LEU A 109 -7.89 -6.15 1.31
C LEU A 109 -9.14 -6.02 0.45
N SER A 110 -9.47 -4.82 -0.04
CA SER A 110 -10.67 -4.61 -0.85
C SER A 110 -10.67 -5.50 -2.11
N PRO A 111 -11.82 -6.08 -2.49
CA PRO A 111 -11.87 -7.01 -3.63
C PRO A 111 -11.90 -6.30 -4.98
N GLN A 112 -12.14 -4.98 -5.02
CA GLN A 112 -12.14 -4.21 -6.25
C GLN A 112 -10.71 -3.75 -6.62
N VAL A 113 -10.44 -3.68 -7.91
CA VAL A 113 -9.15 -3.25 -8.45
C VAL A 113 -8.98 -1.74 -8.30
N VAL A 114 -7.88 -1.30 -7.70
CA VAL A 114 -7.47 0.11 -7.63
C VAL A 114 -6.37 0.36 -8.66
N GLY A 115 -6.46 1.47 -9.41
CA GLY A 115 -5.52 1.78 -10.49
C GLY A 115 -4.15 2.26 -10.00
N VAL A 116 -3.11 2.12 -10.82
CA VAL A 116 -1.76 2.64 -10.53
C VAL A 116 -1.83 4.16 -10.35
N GLY A 117 -1.20 4.68 -9.30
CA GLY A 117 -1.19 6.10 -8.91
C GLY A 117 -2.52 6.64 -8.37
N LYS A 118 -3.53 5.79 -8.17
CA LYS A 118 -4.79 6.22 -7.56
C LYS A 118 -4.58 6.44 -6.07
N ILE A 119 -4.97 7.61 -5.60
CA ILE A 119 -5.07 7.90 -4.16
C ILE A 119 -6.43 7.38 -3.68
N ALA A 120 -6.41 6.59 -2.60
CA ALA A 120 -7.60 6.00 -2.01
C ALA A 120 -7.66 6.26 -0.51
N CYS A 121 -8.87 6.49 0.01
CA CYS A 121 -9.10 6.61 1.44
C CYS A 121 -9.26 5.22 2.08
N CYS A 122 -8.62 5.00 3.21
CA CYS A 122 -8.53 3.69 3.84
C CYS A 122 -8.59 3.76 5.36
N ARG A 123 -8.91 2.60 5.95
CA ARG A 123 -8.85 2.34 7.38
C ARG A 123 -7.82 1.25 7.67
N PRO A 124 -6.79 1.51 8.50
CA PRO A 124 -5.90 0.49 9.02
C PRO A 124 -6.64 -0.52 9.91
N LEU A 125 -6.32 -1.80 9.73
CA LEU A 125 -6.90 -2.92 10.48
C LEU A 125 -5.85 -3.68 11.30
N GLY A 126 -4.61 -3.71 10.82
CA GLY A 126 -3.50 -4.43 11.43
C GLY A 126 -2.21 -4.21 10.65
N ALA A 127 -1.17 -4.95 10.99
CA ALA A 127 0.12 -4.88 10.32
C ALA A 127 0.83 -6.24 10.36
N VAL A 128 1.70 -6.46 9.38
CA VAL A 128 2.65 -7.58 9.34
C VAL A 128 4.04 -7.02 9.08
N CYS A 129 5.06 -7.60 9.71
CA CYS A 129 6.46 -7.29 9.41
C CYS A 129 7.11 -8.48 8.73
N LEU A 130 7.68 -8.25 7.56
CA LEU A 130 8.64 -9.15 6.94
C LEU A 130 10.05 -8.67 7.31
N ILE A 131 10.92 -9.61 7.68
CA ILE A 131 12.35 -9.31 7.79
C ILE A 131 12.98 -9.69 6.46
N ASP A 132 13.20 -8.70 5.59
CA ASP A 132 13.82 -8.89 4.28
C ASP A 132 15.25 -8.38 4.29
N GLU A 133 16.20 -9.24 3.94
CA GLU A 133 17.65 -8.98 3.98
C GLU A 133 18.15 -8.32 5.30
N GLY A 134 17.43 -8.52 6.41
CA GLY A 134 17.76 -7.97 7.73
C GLY A 134 17.11 -6.62 8.05
N GLN A 135 16.29 -6.06 7.17
CA GLN A 135 15.51 -4.85 7.37
C GLN A 135 14.07 -5.18 7.78
N ALA A 136 13.45 -4.30 8.56
CA ALA A 136 12.06 -4.39 8.98
C ALA A 136 11.13 -3.76 7.93
N ASP A 137 10.63 -4.60 7.03
CA ASP A 137 9.64 -4.25 6.01
C ASP A 137 8.23 -4.44 6.59
N TRP A 138 7.61 -3.34 7.01
CA TRP A 138 6.26 -3.36 7.60
C TRP A 138 5.19 -3.04 6.57
N LYS A 139 4.17 -3.91 6.52
CA LYS A 139 3.03 -3.77 5.63
C LYS A 139 1.77 -3.58 6.46
N ILE A 140 1.16 -2.41 6.33
CA ILE A 140 -0.08 -2.08 7.02
C ILE A 140 -1.24 -2.66 6.24
N ILE A 141 -2.07 -3.44 6.92
CA ILE A 141 -3.25 -4.09 6.34
C ILE A 141 -4.42 -3.11 6.48
N VAL A 142 -5.05 -2.76 5.36
CA VAL A 142 -6.12 -1.77 5.31
C VAL A 142 -7.33 -2.29 4.56
N VAL A 143 -8.44 -1.56 4.68
CA VAL A 143 -9.57 -1.61 3.75
C VAL A 143 -9.83 -0.22 3.19
N ASN A 144 -10.04 -0.13 1.88
CA ASN A 144 -10.49 1.09 1.22
C ASN A 144 -11.96 1.37 1.58
N THR A 145 -12.22 2.54 2.15
CA THR A 145 -13.53 2.94 2.69
C THR A 145 -14.46 3.56 1.66
N GLU A 146 -13.96 3.85 0.46
CA GLU A 146 -14.72 4.45 -0.66
C GLU A 146 -15.36 3.39 -1.57
N LEU A 147 -14.99 2.12 -1.40
CA LEU A 147 -15.49 1.01 -2.21
C LEU A 147 -16.79 0.42 -1.63
N GLU A 148 -17.58 -0.16 -2.52
CA GLU A 148 -18.82 -0.81 -2.13
C GLU A 148 -18.58 -2.17 -1.47
N GLY A 149 -19.43 -2.52 -0.50
CA GLY A 149 -19.49 -3.83 0.12
C GLY A 149 -19.16 -3.83 1.61
N PRO A 150 -19.46 -4.94 2.31
CA PRO A 150 -19.34 -5.02 3.76
C PRO A 150 -17.90 -4.88 4.26
N LEU A 151 -16.91 -5.30 3.47
CA LEU A 151 -15.50 -5.28 3.86
C LEU A 151 -14.97 -3.85 4.07
N ALA A 152 -15.46 -2.86 3.33
CA ALA A 152 -15.10 -1.45 3.50
C ALA A 152 -15.47 -0.88 4.89
N SER A 153 -16.41 -1.55 5.58
CA SER A 153 -16.83 -1.19 6.94
C SER A 153 -16.08 -1.93 8.04
N ALA A 154 -15.20 -2.89 7.70
CA ALA A 154 -14.44 -3.62 8.69
C ALA A 154 -13.58 -2.69 9.54
N ARG A 155 -13.44 -3.03 10.83
CA ARG A 155 -12.66 -2.26 11.81
C ARG A 155 -11.58 -3.08 12.52
N SER A 156 -11.43 -4.35 12.17
CA SER A 156 -10.41 -5.25 12.69
C SER A 156 -10.11 -6.36 11.68
N ILE A 157 -8.98 -7.05 11.87
CA ILE A 157 -8.62 -8.24 11.08
C ILE A 157 -9.65 -9.35 11.28
N GLU A 158 -10.13 -9.56 12.50
CA GLU A 158 -11.13 -10.57 12.82
C GLU A 158 -12.47 -10.29 12.13
N GLU A 159 -12.86 -9.02 12.06
CA GLU A 159 -14.06 -8.62 11.33
C GLU A 159 -13.89 -8.78 9.81
N ALA A 160 -12.73 -8.39 9.27
CA ALA A 160 -12.42 -8.59 7.85
C ALA A 160 -12.48 -10.08 7.47
N GLU A 161 -11.91 -10.96 8.29
CA GLU A 161 -11.92 -12.41 8.08
C GLU A 161 -13.32 -13.02 8.24
N ARG A 162 -14.14 -12.50 9.16
CA ARG A 162 -15.55 -12.92 9.30
C ARG A 162 -16.41 -12.51 8.09
N ILE A 163 -16.16 -11.32 7.53
CA ILE A 163 -16.89 -10.79 6.36
C ILE A 163 -16.45 -11.48 5.08
N ALA A 164 -15.15 -11.72 4.92
CA ALA A 164 -14.54 -12.36 3.76
C ALA A 164 -13.58 -13.48 4.21
N PRO A 165 -14.11 -14.68 4.51
CA PRO A 165 -13.27 -15.81 4.97
C PRO A 165 -12.18 -16.17 3.97
N GLY A 166 -10.97 -16.41 4.48
CA GLY A 166 -9.75 -16.68 3.74
C GLY A 166 -9.11 -15.44 3.12
N ARG A 167 -9.64 -14.23 3.35
CA ARG A 167 -9.11 -13.02 2.72
C ARG A 167 -7.72 -12.67 3.23
N ILE A 168 -7.50 -12.84 4.53
CA ILE A 168 -6.21 -12.57 5.18
C ILE A 168 -5.16 -13.58 4.72
N GLU A 169 -5.47 -14.88 4.78
CA GLU A 169 -4.58 -15.97 4.30
C GLU A 169 -4.25 -15.82 2.81
N LYS A 170 -5.18 -15.35 1.99
CA LYS A 170 -4.90 -15.10 0.58
C LYS A 170 -3.94 -13.91 0.40
N ALA A 171 -3.94 -12.95 1.32
CA ALA A 171 -3.17 -11.71 1.19
C ALA A 171 -1.78 -11.76 1.83
N LEU A 172 -1.52 -12.70 2.74
CA LEU A 172 -0.26 -12.84 3.49
C LEU A 172 0.38 -14.19 3.19
#